data_AF-A0A2H1V3T2-F1
#
_entry.id   AF-A0A2H1V3T2-F1
#
_cell.length_a   1.000
_cell.length_b   1.000
_cell.length_c   1.000
_cell.angle_alpha   90.00
_cell.angle_beta   90.00
_cell.angle_gamma   90.00
#
_symmetry.space_group_name_H-M   'P 1'
#
loop_
_entity.id
_entity.type
_entity.pdbx_description
1 polymer ?
#
loop_
_entity_poly.entity_id
_entity_poly.type
_entity_poly.pdbx_seq_one_letter_code
_entity_poly.pdbx_strand_id
1 'polypeptide(L)'
;MYPTLFVLGMVGYNQLGVRRKFALVAYLVRLLRGLEHNPGVLRHLSLSVPDRYVWRRRRPPILAVPVARTNLLAKAPLTRAIRTINKLHSQIDIFTAPSSEFTKVLLFILSYDGE
;
A
#
# COMPACT_ATOMS: atom_id res chain seq x y z
N MET A 1 -9.09 27.96 -19.01
CA MET A 1 -9.16 27.57 -17.58
C MET A 1 -9.06 26.05 -17.52
N TYR A 2 -8.22 25.48 -16.64
CA TYR A 2 -8.08 24.03 -16.42
C TYR A 2 -8.94 23.61 -15.21
N PRO A 3 -10.27 23.44 -15.36
CA PRO A 3 -11.14 23.02 -14.26
C PRO A 3 -10.72 21.66 -13.69
N THR A 4 -10.06 20.82 -14.48
CA THR A 4 -9.61 19.48 -14.09
C THR A 4 -8.56 19.50 -12.99
N LEU A 5 -7.56 20.41 -13.04
CA LEU A 5 -6.52 20.50 -12.00
C LEU A 5 -7.06 21.06 -10.69
N PHE A 6 -8.00 22.00 -10.78
CA PHE A 6 -8.67 22.57 -9.61
C PHE A 6 -9.54 21.53 -8.91
N VAL A 7 -10.34 20.77 -9.67
CA VAL A 7 -11.15 19.66 -9.15
C VAL A 7 -10.25 18.56 -8.57
N LEU A 8 -9.12 18.21 -9.22
CA LEU A 8 -8.15 17.26 -8.65
C LEU A 8 -7.55 17.75 -7.32
N GLY A 9 -7.32 19.06 -7.20
CA GLY A 9 -6.86 19.68 -5.96
C GLY A 9 -7.91 19.59 -4.85
N MET A 10 -9.17 19.92 -5.17
CA MET A 10 -10.29 19.88 -4.22
C MET A 10 -10.64 18.47 -3.75
N VAL A 11 -10.58 17.47 -4.63
CA VAL A 11 -10.83 16.06 -4.28
C VAL A 11 -9.65 15.45 -3.50
N GLY A 12 -8.56 16.21 -3.31
CA GLY A 12 -7.42 15.78 -2.50
C GLY A 12 -6.46 14.82 -3.20
N TYR A 13 -6.72 14.46 -4.46
CA TYR A 13 -5.81 13.65 -5.29
C TYR A 13 -4.43 14.29 -5.43
N ASN A 14 -4.36 15.62 -5.39
CA ASN A 14 -3.12 16.36 -5.59
C ASN A 14 -2.37 16.76 -4.30
N GLN A 15 -2.73 16.17 -3.15
CA GLN A 15 -2.05 16.48 -1.89
C GLN A 15 -0.66 15.84 -1.81
N LEU A 16 0.30 16.57 -1.24
CA LEU A 16 1.67 16.09 -1.03
C LEU A 16 1.69 14.79 -0.20
N GLY A 17 0.80 14.67 0.79
CA GLY A 17 0.67 13.47 1.62
C GLY A 17 0.28 12.23 0.81
N VAL A 18 -0.69 12.36 -0.09
CA VAL A 18 -1.15 11.26 -0.97
C VAL A 18 -0.04 10.84 -1.91
N ARG A 19 0.65 11.81 -2.53
CA ARG A 19 1.80 11.54 -3.42
C ARG A 19 2.93 10.80 -2.70
N ARG A 20 3.28 11.20 -1.47
CA ARG A 20 4.31 10.53 -0.66
C ARG A 20 3.91 9.09 -0.31
N LYS A 21 2.67 8.88 0.15
CA LYS A 21 2.15 7.53 0.46
C LYS A 21 2.14 6.65 -0.79
N PHE A 22 1.65 7.19 -1.92
CA PHE A 22 1.60 6.51 -3.20
C PHE A 22 3.00 6.07 -3.64
N ALA A 23 3.98 6.98 -3.63
CA ALA A 23 5.35 6.66 -4.02
C ALA A 23 5.95 5.55 -3.15
N LEU A 24 5.72 5.60 -1.83
CA LEU A 24 6.23 4.59 -0.90
C LEU A 24 5.60 3.22 -1.16
N VAL A 25 4.28 3.15 -1.34
CA VAL A 25 3.59 1.88 -1.61
C VAL A 25 3.98 1.32 -2.98
N ALA A 26 4.05 2.17 -4.00
CA ALA A 26 4.50 1.77 -5.34
C ALA A 26 5.93 1.23 -5.32
N TYR A 27 6.84 1.88 -4.58
CA TYR A 27 8.21 1.42 -4.36
C TYR A 27 8.24 0.03 -3.73
N LEU A 28 7.53 -0.16 -2.60
CA LEU A 28 7.47 -1.46 -1.92
C LEU A 28 6.91 -2.56 -2.82
N VAL A 29 5.90 -2.27 -3.63
CA VAL A 29 5.31 -3.24 -4.56
C VAL A 29 6.26 -3.58 -5.70
N ARG A 30 6.99 -2.61 -6.25
CA ARG A 30 8.04 -2.87 -7.25
C ARG A 30 9.15 -3.75 -6.68
N LEU A 31 9.55 -3.50 -5.45
CA LEU A 31 10.52 -4.30 -4.72
C LEU A 31 10.00 -5.73 -4.47
N LEU A 32 8.71 -5.91 -4.13
CA LEU A 32 8.09 -7.23 -4.01
C LEU A 32 7.95 -7.96 -5.36
N ARG A 33 7.74 -7.23 -6.45
CA ARG A 33 7.71 -7.78 -7.83
C ARG A 33 9.12 -8.09 -8.37
N GLY A 34 10.18 -7.72 -7.65
CA GLY A 34 11.56 -7.87 -8.10
C GLY A 34 11.99 -6.89 -9.20
N LEU A 35 11.22 -5.83 -9.45
CA LEU A 35 11.58 -4.78 -10.41
C LEU A 35 12.66 -3.84 -9.85
N GLU A 36 12.76 -3.74 -8.52
CA GLU A 36 13.76 -2.94 -7.83
C GLU A 36 14.50 -3.82 -6.82
N HIS A 37 15.84 -3.74 -6.81
CA HIS A 37 16.67 -4.57 -5.95
C HIS A 37 17.17 -3.77 -4.74
N ASN A 38 16.61 -4.06 -3.57
CA ASN A 38 17.12 -3.54 -2.30
C ASN A 38 17.02 -4.63 -1.21
N PRO A 39 18.06 -5.48 -1.05
CA PRO A 39 18.02 -6.58 -0.10
C PRO A 39 17.98 -6.10 1.35
N GLY A 40 18.48 -4.89 1.63
CA GLY A 40 18.43 -4.28 2.95
C GLY A 40 16.98 -4.09 3.40
N VAL A 41 16.16 -3.44 2.58
CA VAL A 41 14.74 -3.21 2.90
C VAL A 41 13.94 -4.53 2.89
N LEU A 42 14.18 -5.40 1.91
CA LEU A 42 13.52 -6.72 1.83
C LEU A 42 13.69 -7.56 3.10
N ARG A 43 14.89 -7.57 3.70
CA ARG A 43 15.17 -8.31 4.95
C ARG A 43 14.30 -7.86 6.13
N HIS A 44 13.85 -6.62 6.13
CA HIS A 44 13.01 -6.07 7.20
C HIS A 44 11.51 -6.25 6.94
N LEU A 45 11.12 -6.60 5.71
CA LEU A 45 9.75 -6.94 5.38
C LEU A 45 9.48 -8.38 5.79
N SER A 46 8.59 -8.56 6.76
CA SER A 46 8.15 -9.88 7.21
C SER A 46 6.92 -10.32 6.42
N LEU A 47 6.99 -11.49 5.80
CA LEU A 47 5.83 -12.13 5.19
C LEU A 47 4.96 -12.75 6.29
N SER A 48 3.65 -12.59 6.15
CA SER A 48 2.65 -13.21 7.01
C SER A 48 2.26 -14.56 6.40
N VAL A 49 2.72 -15.65 7.01
CA VAL A 49 2.32 -17.01 6.64
C VAL A 49 1.23 -17.46 7.61
N PRO A 50 -0.06 -17.46 7.21
CA PRO A 50 -1.13 -17.87 8.09
C PRO A 50 -1.16 -19.39 8.23
N ASP A 51 -1.37 -19.86 9.45
CA ASP A 51 -1.71 -21.26 9.68
C ASP A 51 -3.05 -21.58 9.01
N ARG A 52 -3.05 -22.63 8.18
CA ARG A 52 -4.22 -23.17 7.46
C ARG A 52 -4.78 -22.24 6.37
N TYR A 53 -3.90 -21.76 5.48
CA TYR A 53 -4.23 -20.93 4.30
C TYR A 53 -5.48 -21.42 3.52
N VAL A 54 -5.68 -22.74 3.42
CA VAL A 54 -6.74 -23.38 2.63
C VAL A 54 -8.15 -23.23 3.24
N TRP A 55 -8.28 -23.00 4.55
CA TRP A 55 -9.59 -22.99 5.23
C TRP A 55 -10.23 -21.61 5.40
N ARG A 56 -9.52 -20.52 5.09
CA ARG A 56 -10.06 -19.16 5.24
C ARG A 56 -10.82 -18.70 3.99
N ARG A 57 -12.09 -18.30 4.18
CA ARG A 57 -12.91 -17.63 3.15
C ARG A 57 -12.38 -16.25 2.71
N ARG A 58 -11.43 -15.65 3.46
CA ARG A 58 -10.85 -14.32 3.17
C ARG A 58 -9.37 -14.46 2.87
N ARG A 59 -8.88 -13.69 1.89
CA ARG A 59 -7.45 -13.60 1.57
C ARG A 59 -6.69 -13.10 2.82
N PRO A 60 -5.69 -13.86 3.30
CA PRO A 60 -4.89 -13.44 4.44
C PRO A 60 -3.98 -12.26 4.06
N PRO A 61 -3.49 -11.48 5.04
CA PRO A 61 -2.51 -10.43 4.78
C PRO A 61 -1.21 -11.03 4.23
N ILE A 62 -0.60 -10.36 3.25
CA ILE A 62 0.71 -10.75 2.69
C ILE A 62 1.83 -10.41 3.65
N LEU A 63 1.79 -9.20 4.22
CA LEU A 63 2.86 -8.68 5.06
C LEU A 63 2.43 -8.68 6.52
N ALA A 64 3.33 -9.07 7.42
CA ALA A 64 3.13 -8.89 8.84
C ALA A 64 3.27 -7.40 9.19
N VAL A 65 2.23 -6.84 9.81
CA VAL A 65 2.23 -5.44 10.23
C VAL A 65 2.98 -5.34 11.56
N PRO A 66 4.02 -4.50 11.67
CA PRO A 66 4.76 -4.36 12.92
C PRO A 66 3.84 -3.80 14.01
N VAL A 67 3.89 -4.43 15.19
CA VAL A 67 3.17 -3.97 16.37
C VAL A 67 4.02 -2.92 17.08
N ALA A 68 3.44 -1.73 17.26
CA ALA A 68 4.11 -0.62 17.92
C ALA A 68 3.28 -0.16 19.12
N ARG A 69 3.96 0.06 20.26
CA ARG A 69 3.31 0.53 21.49
C ARG A 69 2.96 2.03 21.47
N THR A 70 3.65 2.81 20.64
CA THR A 70 3.46 4.26 20.56
C THR A 70 2.78 4.65 19.25
N ASN A 71 1.96 5.72 19.32
CA ASN A 71 1.27 6.26 18.15
C ASN A 71 2.23 6.68 17.03
N LEU A 72 3.41 7.20 17.37
CA LEU A 72 4.43 7.60 16.40
C LEU A 72 4.89 6.43 15.51
N LEU A 73 5.22 5.29 16.12
CA LEU A 73 5.66 4.10 15.38
C LEU A 73 4.48 3.36 14.73
N ALA A 74 3.32 3.34 15.39
CA ALA A 74 2.10 2.73 14.84
C ALA A 74 1.59 3.46 13.59
N LYS A 75 1.76 4.79 13.54
CA LYS A 75 1.41 5.66 12.43
C LYS A 75 2.61 6.03 11.53
N ALA A 76 3.75 5.36 11.71
CA ALA A 76 4.91 5.60 10.88
C ALA A 76 4.59 5.33 9.40
N PRO A 77 5.22 6.05 8.45
CA PRO A 77 4.96 5.91 7.02
C PRO A 77 5.08 4.47 6.50
N LEU A 78 6.09 3.73 6.98
CA LEU A 78 6.29 2.32 6.62
C LEU A 78 5.18 1.41 7.16
N THR A 79 4.82 1.55 8.42
CA THR A 79 3.73 0.79 9.04
C THR A 79 2.40 1.01 8.31
N ARG A 80 2.10 2.27 7.96
CA ARG A 80 0.94 2.63 7.14
C ARG A 80 1.01 2.00 5.75
N ALA A 81 2.17 2.05 5.09
CA ALA A 81 2.35 1.47 3.77
C ALA A 81 2.14 -0.04 3.76
N ILE A 82 2.67 -0.76 4.75
CA ILE A 82 2.45 -2.20 4.91
C ILE A 82 0.96 -2.52 5.08
N ARG A 83 0.24 -1.74 5.89
CA ARG A 83 -1.23 -1.88 6.03
C ARG A 83 -1.96 -1.61 4.71
N THR A 84 -1.57 -0.57 3.97
CA THR A 84 -2.19 -0.28 2.67
C THR A 84 -1.92 -1.38 1.65
N ILE A 85 -0.74 -2.01 1.66
CA ILE A 85 -0.44 -3.17 0.80
C ILE A 85 -1.35 -4.34 1.16
N ASN A 86 -1.56 -4.63 2.44
CA ASN A 86 -2.49 -5.69 2.85
C ASN A 86 -3.95 -5.38 2.44
N LYS A 87 -4.39 -4.11 2.54
CA LYS A 87 -5.70 -3.68 2.03
C LYS A 87 -5.79 -3.85 0.51
N LEU A 88 -4.76 -3.44 -0.22
CA LEU A 88 -4.67 -3.59 -1.66
C LEU A 88 -4.76 -5.07 -2.07
N HIS A 89 -4.07 -5.97 -1.37
CA HIS A 89 -4.08 -7.41 -1.66
C HIS A 89 -5.47 -8.04 -1.51
N SER A 90 -6.28 -7.50 -0.60
CA SER A 90 -7.65 -7.97 -0.41
C SER A 90 -8.54 -7.69 -1.63
N GLN A 91 -8.19 -6.70 -2.46
CA GLN A 91 -8.97 -6.28 -3.63
C GLN A 91 -8.36 -6.77 -4.95
N ILE A 92 -7.03 -6.72 -5.07
CA ILE A 92 -6.32 -7.10 -6.31
C ILE A 92 -5.14 -8.02 -6.01
N ASP A 93 -4.72 -8.78 -7.02
CA ASP A 93 -3.47 -9.53 -6.94
C ASP A 93 -2.28 -8.59 -7.21
N ILE A 94 -1.45 -8.39 -6.19
CA ILE A 94 -0.35 -7.42 -6.23
C ILE A 94 0.77 -7.87 -7.16
N PHE A 95 0.94 -9.17 -7.39
CA PHE A 95 2.05 -9.69 -8.20
C PHE A 95 1.74 -9.69 -9.70
N THR A 96 0.47 -9.91 -10.06
CA THR A 96 0.06 -10.13 -11.46
C THR A 96 -0.69 -8.94 -12.07
N ALA A 97 -1.32 -8.08 -11.27
CA ALA A 97 -2.17 -7.01 -11.80
C ALA A 97 -1.38 -5.99 -12.65
N PRO A 98 -2.00 -5.48 -13.75
CA PRO A 98 -1.39 -4.46 -14.59
C PRO A 98 -1.21 -3.15 -13.82
N SER A 99 -0.21 -2.35 -14.22
CA SER A 99 0.14 -1.09 -13.56
C SER A 99 -1.02 -0.07 -13.55
N SER A 100 -1.87 -0.09 -14.56
CA SER A 100 -3.04 0.80 -14.67
C SER A 100 -4.13 0.48 -13.63
N GLU A 101 -4.42 -0.79 -13.38
CA GLU A 101 -5.37 -1.19 -12.33
C GLU A 101 -4.80 -0.94 -10.94
N PHE A 102 -3.51 -1.26 -10.76
CA PHE A 102 -2.79 -1.00 -9.52
C PHE A 102 -2.88 0.48 -9.12
N THR A 103 -2.60 1.40 -10.04
CA THR A 103 -2.62 2.84 -9.74
C THR A 103 -4.02 3.35 -9.38
N LYS A 104 -5.06 2.89 -10.09
CA LYS A 104 -6.46 3.26 -9.81
C LYS A 104 -6.89 2.82 -8.41
N VAL A 105 -6.66 1.55 -8.06
CA VAL A 105 -7.07 1.00 -6.76
C VAL A 105 -6.24 1.62 -5.63
N LEU A 106 -4.93 1.81 -5.84
CA LEU A 106 -4.08 2.45 -4.84
C LEU A 106 -4.49 3.90 -4.59
N LEU A 107 -4.78 4.67 -5.64
CA LEU A 107 -5.26 6.06 -5.49
C LEU A 107 -6.61 6.10 -4.78
N PHE A 108 -7.53 5.19 -5.13
CA PHE A 108 -8.82 5.08 -4.45
C PHE A 108 -8.66 4.79 -2.95
N ILE A 109 -7.82 3.81 -2.59
CA ILE A 109 -7.53 3.53 -1.18
C ILE A 109 -6.93 4.78 -0.54
N LEU A 110 -5.93 5.43 -1.13
CA LEU A 110 -5.27 6.57 -0.49
C LEU A 110 -6.14 7.84 -0.37
N SER A 111 -7.11 8.03 -1.27
CA SER A 111 -8.02 9.19 -1.24
C SER A 111 -9.21 9.00 -0.31
N TYR A 112 -9.71 7.77 -0.17
CA TYR A 112 -10.88 7.46 0.66
C TYR A 112 -10.54 6.89 2.05
N ASP A 113 -9.34 6.35 2.23
CA ASP A 113 -8.82 5.89 3.52
C ASP A 113 -8.22 7.10 4.27
N GLY A 114 -9.09 8.08 4.54
CA GLY A 114 -8.85 9.11 5.55
C GLY A 114 -8.81 8.44 6.92
N GLU A 115 -7.73 8.68 7.68
CA GLU A 115 -7.63 8.21 9.06
C GLU A 115 -8.77 8.73 9.94
#